data_AF-A0A238XZQ5-F1
#
_entry.id   AF-A0A238XZQ5-F1
#
_cell.length_a   1.000
_cell.length_b   1.000
_cell.length_c   1.000
_cell.angle_alpha   90.00
_cell.angle_beta   90.00
_cell.angle_gamma   90.00
#
_symmetry.space_group_name_H-M   'P 1'
#
loop_
_entity.id
_entity.type
_entity.pdbx_description
1 polymer ?
#
loop_
_entity_poly.entity_id
_entity_poly.type
_entity_poly.pdbx_seq_one_letter_code
_entity_poly.pdbx_strand_id
1 'polypeptide(L)'
;MLTLTPRKWFGWQMLPGYGMAPYFSPIRVEEITALKTGQSILRLRFFNAFYAAGVQNFEKTLRVLRRHPEYIVCDIIHDDDGRMAIITACTPEFLIKHADPAYVEQNRTLLLNSDLQALLDSVYGFDNSLGDRKEG
;
A
#
# COMPACT_ATOMS: atom_id res chain seq x y z
N MET A 1 11.66 -9.49 -12.52
CA MET A 1 11.60 -9.68 -11.06
C MET A 1 10.93 -8.47 -10.44
N LEU A 2 10.06 -8.62 -9.43
CA LEU A 2 9.48 -7.47 -8.74
C LEU A 2 10.58 -6.69 -8.01
N THR A 3 10.70 -5.40 -8.34
CA THR A 3 11.67 -4.49 -7.75
C THR A 3 10.92 -3.32 -7.14
N LEU A 4 11.07 -3.13 -5.82
CA LEU A 4 10.55 -1.96 -5.15
C LEU A 4 11.30 -0.72 -5.65
N THR A 5 10.55 0.31 -6.02
CA THR A 5 11.13 1.56 -6.54
C THR A 5 10.47 2.74 -5.82
N PRO A 6 11.24 3.76 -5.42
CA PRO A 6 10.69 4.96 -4.83
C PRO A 6 9.64 5.61 -5.74
N ARG A 7 8.65 6.24 -5.12
CA ARG A 7 7.49 6.93 -5.71
C ARG A 7 6.55 6.04 -6.52
N LYS A 8 6.67 4.71 -6.41
CA LYS A 8 5.72 3.77 -7.03
C LYS A 8 4.79 3.13 -6.02
N TRP A 9 3.60 2.78 -6.51
CA TRP A 9 2.56 2.07 -5.78
C TRP A 9 2.76 0.55 -5.83
N PHE A 10 2.59 -0.09 -4.68
CA PHE A 10 2.66 -1.54 -4.50
C PHE A 10 1.48 -2.02 -3.66
N GLY A 11 1.07 -3.26 -3.87
CA GLY A 11 0.12 -3.93 -2.99
C GLY A 11 0.86 -4.35 -1.72
N TRP A 12 0.30 -4.01 -0.56
CA TRP A 12 0.76 -4.46 0.73
C TRP A 12 -0.28 -5.39 1.33
N GLN A 13 0.16 -6.59 1.71
CA GLN A 13 -0.61 -7.51 2.53
C GLN A 13 0.13 -7.76 3.84
N MET A 14 -0.54 -7.57 4.98
CA MET A 14 0.02 -7.84 6.31
C MET A 14 -0.67 -9.04 6.96
N LEU A 15 0.13 -9.91 7.59
CA LEU A 15 -0.32 -11.16 8.21
C LEU A 15 0.29 -11.33 9.61
N PRO A 16 -0.50 -11.42 10.68
CA PRO A 16 -1.91 -11.00 10.74
C PRO A 16 -2.07 -9.49 10.46
N GLY A 17 -3.27 -9.10 10.03
CA GLY A 17 -3.69 -7.70 9.90
C GLY A 17 -4.44 -7.26 11.16
N TYR A 18 -5.75 -7.04 11.03
CA TYR A 18 -6.63 -6.74 12.16
C TYR A 18 -7.23 -8.04 12.71
N GLY A 19 -6.88 -8.40 13.94
CA GLY A 19 -7.21 -9.71 14.50
C GLY A 19 -6.57 -10.83 13.68
N MET A 20 -7.36 -11.84 13.30
CA MET A 20 -6.86 -12.96 12.48
C MET A 20 -7.00 -12.73 10.96
N ALA A 21 -7.58 -11.60 10.55
CA ALA A 21 -7.79 -11.30 9.13
C ALA A 21 -6.55 -10.64 8.51
N PRO A 22 -6.18 -10.98 7.26
CA PRO A 22 -5.17 -10.22 6.52
C PRO A 22 -5.60 -8.77 6.33
N TYR A 23 -4.64 -7.84 6.41
CA TYR A 23 -4.84 -6.45 6.04
C TYR A 23 -4.27 -6.21 4.64
N PHE A 24 -4.99 -5.46 3.81
CA PHE A 24 -4.55 -5.09 2.47
C PHE A 24 -4.59 -3.58 2.29
N SER A 25 -3.57 -3.02 1.67
CA SER A 25 -3.59 -1.62 1.23
C SER A 25 -2.62 -1.37 0.09
N PRO A 26 -2.92 -0.44 -0.82
CA PRO A 26 -1.91 0.22 -1.62
C PRO A 26 -0.92 0.94 -0.71
N ILE A 27 0.36 0.81 -1.01
CA ILE A 27 1.42 1.60 -0.40
C ILE A 27 2.25 2.30 -1.47
N ARG A 28 2.60 3.57 -1.25
CA ARG A 28 3.61 4.26 -2.08
C ARG A 28 4.94 4.17 -1.38
N VAL A 29 5.91 3.54 -2.02
CA VAL A 29 7.26 3.46 -1.46
C VAL A 29 7.91 4.83 -1.55
N GLU A 30 8.37 5.38 -0.44
CA GLU A 30 9.07 6.67 -0.40
C GLU A 30 10.58 6.46 -0.41
N GLU A 31 11.07 5.50 0.38
CA GLU A 31 12.50 5.24 0.54
C GLU A 31 12.75 3.76 0.80
N ILE A 32 13.85 3.24 0.24
CA ILE A 32 14.33 1.88 0.47
C ILE A 32 15.80 1.97 0.87
N THR A 33 16.11 1.53 2.08
CA THR A 33 17.48 1.59 2.61
C THR A 33 17.93 0.18 3.01
N ALA A 34 18.85 -0.41 2.27
CA ALA A 34 19.44 -1.69 2.68
C ALA A 34 20.36 -1.49 3.89
N LEU A 35 20.17 -2.27 4.95
CA LEU A 35 20.90 -2.08 6.23
C LEU A 35 22.26 -2.79 6.28
N LYS A 36 22.72 -3.38 5.16
CA LYS A 36 24.04 -4.06 5.01
C LYS A 36 24.39 -5.04 6.14
N THR A 37 23.39 -5.72 6.70
CA THR A 37 23.58 -6.67 7.82
C THR A 37 24.01 -8.08 7.40
N GLY A 38 24.06 -8.36 6.09
CA GLY A 38 24.23 -9.72 5.56
C GLY A 38 22.98 -10.62 5.67
N GLN A 39 21.91 -10.14 6.30
CA GLN A 39 20.68 -10.90 6.57
C GLN A 39 19.50 -10.49 5.68
N SER A 40 19.77 -9.84 4.55
CA SER A 40 18.72 -9.33 3.64
C SER A 40 17.72 -8.39 4.31
N ILE A 41 18.19 -7.54 5.23
CA ILE A 41 17.37 -6.56 5.95
C ILE A 41 17.36 -5.22 5.22
N LEU A 42 16.18 -4.65 5.06
CA LEU A 42 15.97 -3.31 4.55
C LEU A 42 15.05 -2.51 5.48
N ARG A 43 15.23 -1.19 5.49
CA ARG A 43 14.25 -0.24 6.00
C ARG A 43 13.41 0.25 4.83
N LEU A 44 12.10 0.20 4.98
CA LEU A 44 11.13 0.67 4.00
C LEU A 44 10.34 1.81 4.62
N ARG A 45 10.38 2.99 3.99
CA ARG A 45 9.46 4.09 4.29
C ARG A 45 8.41 4.13 3.21
N PHE A 46 7.14 4.20 3.61
CA PHE A 46 6.03 4.18 2.67
C PHE A 46 4.81 4.93 3.20
N PHE A 47 4.04 5.45 2.27
CA PHE A 47 2.69 5.97 2.51
C PHE A 47 1.68 4.82 2.44
N ASN A 48 0.78 4.70 3.41
CA ASN A 48 -0.25 3.66 3.48
C ASN A 48 -1.64 4.27 3.26
N ALA A 49 -2.29 3.89 2.16
CA ALA A 49 -3.51 4.54 1.68
C ALA A 49 -4.77 4.21 2.50
N PHE A 50 -4.91 2.95 2.95
CA PHE A 50 -6.14 2.45 3.56
C PHE A 50 -5.99 2.15 5.05
N TYR A 51 -5.04 2.82 5.72
CA TYR A 51 -4.88 2.63 7.14
C TYR A 51 -6.09 3.20 7.90
N ALA A 52 -6.53 2.50 8.97
CA ALA A 52 -7.82 2.79 9.61
C ALA A 52 -7.89 4.18 10.26
N ALA A 53 -6.75 4.73 10.69
CA ALA A 53 -6.63 6.10 11.19
C ALA A 53 -6.41 7.12 10.05
N GLY A 54 -6.79 6.75 8.82
CA GLY A 54 -6.51 7.49 7.61
C GLY A 54 -5.11 7.23 7.08
N VAL A 55 -4.82 7.92 5.99
CA VAL A 55 -3.52 7.96 5.32
C VAL A 55 -2.37 8.23 6.31
N GLN A 56 -1.33 7.38 6.31
CA GLN A 56 -0.17 7.55 7.20
C GLN A 56 1.16 7.16 6.56
N ASN A 57 2.22 7.84 6.97
CA ASN A 57 3.60 7.46 6.65
C ASN A 57 4.09 6.44 7.68
N PHE A 58 4.56 5.30 7.19
CA PHE A 58 5.17 4.25 7.99
C PHE A 58 6.66 4.12 7.68
N GLU A 59 7.41 3.71 8.70
CA GLU A 59 8.75 3.17 8.56
C GLU A 59 8.74 1.76 9.16
N LYS A 60 9.13 0.76 8.36
CA LYS A 60 9.22 -0.62 8.81
C LYS A 60 10.59 -1.20 8.45
N THR A 61 11.16 -1.96 9.38
CA THR A 61 12.36 -2.75 9.12
C THR A 61 11.91 -4.15 8.69
N LEU A 62 12.33 -4.58 7.50
CA LEU A 62 11.87 -5.81 6.87
C LEU A 62 13.06 -6.75 6.63
N ARG A 63 12.92 -8.01 7.01
CA ARG A 63 13.83 -9.08 6.56
C ARG A 63 13.22 -9.74 5.34
N VAL A 64 13.88 -9.66 4.18
CA VAL A 64 13.38 -10.33 2.97
C VAL A 64 13.61 -11.83 3.11
N LEU A 65 12.52 -12.60 3.15
CA LEU A 65 12.54 -14.06 3.24
C LEU A 65 12.56 -14.71 1.86
N ARG A 66 11.79 -14.15 0.91
CA ARG A 66 11.68 -14.68 -0.45
C ARG A 66 11.47 -13.58 -1.47
N ARG A 67 12.10 -13.74 -2.64
CA ARG A 67 11.83 -12.96 -3.85
C ARG A 67 11.22 -13.86 -4.91
N HIS A 68 10.13 -13.40 -5.50
CA HIS A 68 9.49 -13.99 -6.67
C HIS A 68 9.35 -12.90 -7.76
N PRO A 69 9.21 -13.26 -9.04
CA PRO A 69 8.93 -12.27 -10.07
C PRO A 69 7.71 -11.38 -9.81
N GLU A 70 6.75 -11.87 -9.03
CA GLU A 70 5.46 -11.19 -8.80
C GLU A 70 5.27 -10.68 -7.36
N TYR A 71 6.06 -11.17 -6.41
CA TYR A 71 5.91 -10.80 -5.00
C TYR A 71 7.23 -10.87 -4.22
N ILE A 72 7.26 -10.18 -3.08
CA ILE A 72 8.32 -10.27 -2.09
C ILE A 72 7.67 -10.64 -0.75
N VAL A 73 8.20 -11.65 -0.07
CA VAL A 73 7.77 -12.03 1.28
C VAL A 73 8.79 -11.51 2.28
N CYS A 74 8.31 -10.80 3.30
CA CYS A 74 9.10 -10.17 4.32
C CYS A 74 8.60 -10.54 5.72
N ASP A 75 9.54 -10.72 6.64
CA ASP A 75 9.28 -10.63 8.08
C ASP A 75 9.37 -9.17 8.50
N ILE A 76 8.42 -8.68 9.32
CA ILE A 76 8.42 -7.31 9.84
C ILE A 76 9.15 -7.32 11.18
N ILE A 77 10.40 -6.90 11.16
CA ILE A 77 11.26 -6.91 12.34
C ILE A 77 10.76 -5.84 13.32
N HIS A 78 10.60 -6.22 14.58
CA HIS A 78 10.13 -5.39 15.70
C HIS A 78 8.63 -5.05 15.70
N ASP A 79 7.78 -5.81 15.01
CA ASP A 79 6.39 -5.95 15.46
C ASP A 79 6.35 -7.02 16.54
N ASP A 80 5.93 -6.65 17.77
CA ASP A 80 5.82 -7.57 18.92
C ASP A 80 4.89 -8.77 18.64
N ASP A 81 4.07 -8.67 17.59
CA ASP A 81 3.09 -9.66 17.18
C ASP A 81 3.59 -10.66 16.12
N GLY A 82 4.86 -10.60 15.69
CA GLY A 82 5.43 -11.55 14.72
C GLY A 82 4.80 -11.46 13.33
N ARG A 83 4.55 -10.24 12.85
CA ARG A 83 3.84 -9.99 11.58
C ARG A 83 4.75 -10.17 10.36
N MET A 84 4.15 -10.62 9.28
CA MET A 84 4.76 -10.70 7.95
C MET A 84 4.09 -9.74 6.98
N ALA A 85 4.84 -9.37 5.94
CA ALA A 85 4.33 -8.63 4.80
C ALA A 85 4.55 -9.40 3.50
N ILE A 86 3.56 -9.35 2.62
CA ILE A 86 3.70 -9.74 1.21
C ILE A 86 3.53 -8.47 0.39
N ILE A 87 4.50 -8.17 -0.46
CA ILE A 87 4.50 -6.99 -1.32
C ILE A 87 4.33 -7.44 -2.76
N THR A 88 3.32 -6.93 -3.46
CA THR A 88 3.00 -7.25 -4.87
C THR A 88 2.98 -5.98 -5.72
N ALA A 89 2.85 -6.12 -7.04
CA ALA A 89 2.46 -4.97 -7.86
C ALA A 89 1.08 -4.44 -7.42
N CYS A 90 0.89 -3.12 -7.44
CA CYS A 90 -0.42 -2.50 -7.27
C CYS A 90 -1.11 -2.46 -8.64
N THR A 91 -1.87 -3.50 -8.97
CA THR A 91 -2.59 -3.59 -10.24
C THR A 91 -4.05 -3.18 -10.07
N PRO A 92 -4.78 -2.90 -11.17
CA PRO A 92 -6.23 -2.73 -11.13
C PRO A 92 -6.95 -3.88 -10.41
N GLU A 93 -6.53 -5.13 -10.64
CA GLU A 93 -7.14 -6.31 -10.02
C GLU A 93 -6.92 -6.35 -8.50
N PHE A 94 -5.73 -5.91 -8.03
CA PHE A 94 -5.48 -5.77 -6.60
C PHE A 94 -6.46 -4.77 -5.98
N LEU A 95 -6.67 -3.63 -6.64
CA LEU A 95 -7.58 -2.60 -6.14
C LEU A 95 -9.04 -3.05 -6.16
N ILE A 96 -9.51 -3.66 -7.24
CA ILE A 96 -10.88 -4.20 -7.34
C ILE A 96 -11.15 -5.19 -6.21
N LYS A 97 -10.15 -6.02 -5.89
CA LYS A 97 -10.30 -7.08 -4.89
C LYS A 97 -10.21 -6.59 -3.45
N HIS A 98 -9.41 -5.56 -3.19
CA HIS A 98 -8.98 -5.21 -1.83
C HIS A 98 -9.29 -3.77 -1.41
N ALA A 99 -9.66 -2.89 -2.33
CA ALA A 99 -10.15 -1.57 -2.01
C ALA A 99 -11.69 -1.62 -1.92
N ASP A 100 -12.24 -1.25 -0.76
CA ASP A 100 -13.69 -1.05 -0.63
C ASP A 100 -14.09 0.23 -1.42
N PRO A 101 -14.96 0.13 -2.44
CA PRO A 101 -15.38 1.29 -3.23
C PRO A 101 -15.99 2.40 -2.38
N ALA A 102 -16.73 2.07 -1.32
CA ALA A 102 -17.35 3.07 -0.45
C ALA A 102 -16.29 3.82 0.37
N TYR A 103 -15.28 3.11 0.86
CA TYR A 103 -14.14 3.72 1.54
C TYR A 103 -13.35 4.63 0.58
N VAL A 104 -13.10 4.17 -0.64
CA VAL A 104 -12.38 4.95 -1.66
C VAL A 104 -13.09 6.26 -1.96
N GLU A 105 -14.40 6.22 -2.23
CA GLU A 105 -15.18 7.42 -2.54
C GLU A 105 -15.20 8.40 -1.35
N GLN A 106 -15.41 7.90 -0.13
CA GLN A 106 -15.44 8.73 1.07
C GLN A 106 -14.09 9.42 1.36
N ASN A 107 -12.98 8.75 1.02
CA ASN A 107 -11.62 9.23 1.33
C ASN A 107 -10.89 9.80 0.11
N ARG A 108 -11.60 10.05 -1.00
CA ARG A 108 -11.03 10.52 -2.28
C ARG A 108 -10.12 11.75 -2.12
N THR A 109 -10.51 12.69 -1.27
CA THR A 109 -9.74 13.93 -0.98
C THR A 109 -8.60 13.75 0.02
N LEU A 110 -8.50 12.62 0.71
CA LEU A 110 -7.36 12.29 1.58
C LEU A 110 -6.30 11.48 0.81
N LEU A 111 -6.74 10.78 -0.23
CA LEU A 111 -5.90 10.01 -1.16
C LEU A 111 -5.19 10.90 -2.20
N LEU A 112 -4.90 12.18 -1.87
CA LEU A 112 -4.33 13.30 -2.68
C LEU A 112 -2.99 13.03 -3.40
N ASN A 113 -2.62 11.78 -3.60
CA ASN A 113 -1.63 11.37 -4.57
C ASN A 113 -2.29 11.26 -5.95
N SER A 114 -1.95 12.17 -6.86
CA SER A 114 -2.44 12.19 -8.25
C SER A 114 -2.40 10.82 -8.92
N ASP A 115 -1.40 10.00 -8.60
CA ASP A 115 -1.14 8.74 -9.29
C ASP A 115 -2.03 7.60 -8.78
N LEU A 116 -2.33 7.56 -7.46
CA LEU A 116 -3.29 6.59 -6.93
C LEU A 116 -4.70 6.97 -7.32
N GLN A 117 -5.03 8.27 -7.30
CA GLN A 117 -6.34 8.74 -7.72
C GLN A 117 -6.61 8.39 -9.18
N ALA A 118 -5.65 8.63 -10.09
CA ALA A 118 -5.78 8.24 -11.50
C ALA A 118 -5.98 6.72 -11.65
N LEU A 119 -5.27 5.92 -10.86
CA LEU A 119 -5.41 4.46 -10.86
C LEU A 119 -6.81 4.05 -10.36
N LEU A 120 -7.30 4.64 -9.27
CA LEU A 120 -8.64 4.38 -8.72
C LEU A 120 -9.74 4.84 -9.68
N ASP A 121 -9.60 6.01 -10.31
CA ASP A 121 -10.54 6.54 -11.29
C ASP A 121 -10.65 5.60 -12.51
N SER A 122 -9.52 5.06 -12.99
CA SER A 122 -9.51 4.08 -14.08
C SER A 122 -10.17 2.75 -13.74
N VAL A 123 -10.21 2.39 -12.45
CA VAL A 123 -10.81 1.14 -11.96
C VAL A 123 -12.31 1.31 -11.72
N TYR A 124 -12.71 2.40 -11.08
CA TYR A 124 -14.06 2.60 -10.58
C TYR A 124 -14.92 3.53 -11.45
N GLY A 125 -14.31 4.21 -12.43
CA GLY A 125 -15.04 5.09 -13.35
C GLY A 125 -15.72 6.26 -12.65
N PHE A 126 -15.16 6.74 -11.53
CA PHE A 126 -15.73 7.87 -10.79
C PHE A 126 -15.82 9.10 -11.71
N ASP A 127 -17.02 9.64 -11.86
CA ASP A 127 -17.25 10.83 -12.67
C ASP A 127 -16.64 12.06 -11.95
N ASN A 128 -15.87 12.86 -12.70
CA ASN A 128 -15.26 14.08 -12.20
C ASN A 128 -16.23 15.28 -12.21
N SER A 129 -17.51 15.04 -12.53
CA SER A 129 -18.56 16.07 -12.65
C SER A 129 -19.07 16.67 -11.32
N LEU A 130 -18.55 16.27 -10.16
CA LEU A 130 -18.96 16.82 -8.86
C LEU A 130 -18.35 18.20 -8.52
N GLY A 131 -17.69 18.87 -9.48
CA GLY A 131 -17.14 20.22 -9.31
C GLY A 131 -18.12 21.38 -9.49
N ASP A 132 -19.31 21.16 -10.04
CA ASP A 132 -20.29 22.23 -10.34
C ASP A 132 -21.65 21.97 -9.68
N ARG A 133 -21.67 21.87 -8.34
CA ARG A 133 -22.89 22.26 -7.61
C ARG A 133 -22.73 23.71 -7.19
N LYS A 134 -23.25 24.59 -8.05
CA LYS A 134 -23.51 25.99 -7.72
C LYS A 134 -24.28 26.06 -6.40
N GLU A 135 -23.68 26.67 -5.40
CA GLU A 135 -24.43 27.21 -4.27
C GLU A 135 -25.44 28.21 -4.83
N GLY A 136 -26.70 28.02 -4.46
CA GLY A 136 -27.82 28.88 -4.85
C GLY A 136 -27.91 30.15 -4.01
#